data_AF-A0A239EHL2-F1
#
_entry.id   AF-A0A239EHL2-F1
#
_cell.length_a   1.000
_cell.length_b   1.000
_cell.length_c   1.000
_cell.angle_alpha   90.00
_cell.angle_beta   90.00
_cell.angle_gamma   90.00
#
_symmetry.space_group_name_H-M   'P 1'
#
loop_
_entity.id
_entity.type
_entity.pdbx_description
1 polymer ?
#
loop_
_entity_poly.entity_id
_entity_poly.type
_entity_poly.pdbx_seq_one_letter_code
_entity_poly.pdbx_strand_id
1 'polypeptide(L)'
;MSQPAPADDPAHDAASDPDEAALRPGGATITPYRDGPLIVRGDFRLVDQDGGEIDPGRETVALCRCGKSGIKPFCDGSHKRAGFAAPSAPSRPRPAARIVREVRREGAPGADTP
;
A
#
# COMPACT_ATOMS: atom_id res chain seq x y z
N MET A 1 -18.07 25.82 51.18
CA MET A 1 -18.56 25.58 49.81
C MET A 1 -17.39 25.89 48.89
N SER A 2 -16.55 24.89 48.66
CA SER A 2 -16.48 24.15 47.39
C SER A 2 -16.06 25.04 46.21
N GLN A 3 -14.80 24.95 45.83
CA GLN A 3 -14.45 24.20 44.62
C GLN A 3 -12.96 23.80 44.62
N PRO A 4 -12.62 22.58 44.19
CA PRO A 4 -11.25 22.08 44.03
C PRO A 4 -10.60 22.60 42.75
N ALA A 5 -9.26 22.59 42.70
CA ALA A 5 -8.50 22.76 41.46
C ALA A 5 -8.73 21.55 40.53
N PRO A 6 -8.85 21.72 39.21
CA PRO A 6 -8.75 20.58 38.29
C PRO A 6 -7.30 20.08 38.24
N ALA A 7 -7.17 18.77 38.43
CA ALA A 7 -5.95 17.99 38.28
C ALA A 7 -5.54 17.84 36.79
N ASP A 8 -4.29 17.45 36.59
CA ASP A 8 -3.68 16.98 35.34
C ASP A 8 -4.59 16.12 34.45
N ASP A 9 -4.51 16.32 33.13
CA ASP A 9 -4.57 15.20 32.19
C ASP A 9 -3.83 15.54 30.88
N PRO A 10 -2.55 15.13 30.72
CA PRO A 10 -1.80 15.25 29.48
C PRO A 10 -1.96 13.97 28.65
N ALA A 11 -3.12 13.74 28.06
CA ALA A 11 -3.28 12.76 26.98
C ALA A 11 -4.71 12.78 26.45
N HIS A 12 -4.94 13.41 25.30
CA HIS A 12 -5.84 12.90 24.27
C HIS A 12 -5.69 13.76 23.03
N ASP A 13 -4.69 13.46 22.22
CA ASP A 13 -4.89 13.57 20.77
C ASP A 13 -4.17 12.39 20.10
N ALA A 14 -4.69 11.21 20.43
CA ALA A 14 -4.48 10.02 19.64
C ALA A 14 -5.42 10.09 18.44
N ALA A 15 -4.89 10.52 17.30
CA ALA A 15 -5.11 9.92 15.98
C ALA A 15 -4.56 10.90 14.94
N SER A 16 -3.24 10.91 14.75
CA SER A 16 -2.71 11.33 13.46
C SER A 16 -3.39 10.44 12.42
N ASP A 17 -4.09 11.08 11.48
CA ASP A 17 -4.83 10.42 10.42
C ASP A 17 -3.94 9.32 9.80
N PRO A 18 -4.35 8.04 9.73
CA PRO A 18 -3.52 6.98 9.16
C PRO A 18 -3.19 7.26 7.67
N ASP A 19 -3.97 8.13 7.03
CA ASP A 19 -3.73 8.65 5.68
C ASP A 19 -2.61 9.72 5.66
N GLU A 20 -2.43 10.50 6.72
CA GLU A 20 -1.37 11.52 6.81
C GLU A 20 0.02 10.90 7.01
N ALA A 21 0.09 9.74 7.67
CA ALA A 21 1.32 8.95 7.77
C ALA A 21 1.75 8.34 6.41
N ALA A 22 0.83 8.20 5.46
CA ALA A 22 1.10 7.58 4.15
C ALA A 22 1.80 8.51 3.14
N LEU A 23 1.97 9.80 3.47
CA LEU A 23 2.48 10.80 2.53
C LEU A 23 3.77 11.50 3.02
N ARG A 24 4.73 10.72 3.53
CA ARG A 24 6.10 11.19 3.81
C ARG A 24 7.02 10.89 2.60
N PRO A 25 7.97 11.78 2.24
CA PRO A 25 8.81 11.59 1.06
C PRO A 25 9.82 10.46 1.29
N GLY A 26 9.46 9.26 0.81
CA GLY A 26 10.23 8.02 0.89
C GLY A 26 9.45 6.84 0.30
N GLY A 27 8.80 7.01 -0.86
CA GLY A 27 7.77 6.08 -1.33
C GLY A 27 8.23 4.63 -1.56
N ALA A 28 7.31 3.68 -1.29
CA ALA A 28 7.52 2.28 -1.59
C ALA A 28 7.50 1.99 -3.10
N THR A 29 8.40 1.13 -3.58
CA THR A 29 8.36 0.56 -4.92
C THR A 29 7.85 -0.88 -4.84
N ILE A 30 6.84 -1.21 -5.65
CA ILE A 30 6.29 -2.56 -5.77
C ILE A 30 6.56 -3.10 -7.17
N THR A 31 7.36 -4.17 -7.28
CA THR A 31 7.77 -4.80 -8.54
C THR A 31 7.23 -6.23 -8.64
N PRO A 32 6.26 -6.51 -9.52
CA PRO A 32 5.87 -7.87 -9.83
C PRO A 32 6.97 -8.58 -10.62
N TYR A 33 7.49 -9.70 -10.09
CA TYR A 33 8.45 -10.54 -10.81
C TYR A 33 7.72 -11.52 -11.71
N ARG A 34 8.19 -11.69 -12.95
CA ARG A 34 7.70 -12.75 -13.86
C ARG A 34 7.72 -14.08 -13.13
N ASP A 35 6.58 -14.78 -13.17
CA ASP A 35 6.41 -16.12 -12.59
C ASP A 35 6.75 -16.19 -11.08
N GLY A 36 6.74 -15.04 -10.41
CA GLY A 36 7.27 -14.89 -9.06
C GLY A 36 6.49 -13.90 -8.19
N PRO A 37 7.08 -13.49 -7.04
CA PRO A 37 6.42 -12.67 -6.03
C PRO A 37 6.26 -11.20 -6.43
N LEU A 38 5.63 -10.43 -5.55
CA LEU A 38 5.72 -8.96 -5.54
C LEU A 38 6.90 -8.56 -4.65
N ILE A 39 7.86 -7.83 -5.18
CA ILE A 39 8.97 -7.27 -4.40
C ILE A 39 8.59 -5.87 -3.96
N VAL A 40 8.50 -5.64 -2.66
CA VAL A 40 8.27 -4.33 -2.06
C VAL A 40 9.59 -3.81 -1.53
N ARG A 41 9.93 -2.55 -1.82
CA ARG A 41 11.15 -1.87 -1.33
C ARG A 41 10.83 -0.47 -0.84
N GLY A 42 11.56 0.00 0.16
CA GLY A 42 11.49 1.38 0.65
C GLY A 42 10.71 1.49 1.95
N ASP A 43 10.20 2.69 2.23
CA ASP A 43 9.38 2.94 3.43
C ASP A 43 7.94 2.50 3.16
N PHE A 44 7.50 1.45 3.87
CA PHE A 44 6.14 0.94 3.79
C PHE A 44 5.70 0.35 5.12
N ARG A 45 4.39 0.41 5.35
CA ARG A 45 3.72 -0.34 6.41
C ARG A 45 3.01 -1.53 5.81
N LEU A 46 3.12 -2.68 6.47
CA LEU A 46 2.36 -3.88 6.12
C LEU A 46 1.36 -4.13 7.24
N VAL A 47 0.08 -4.14 6.90
CA VAL A 47 -1.02 -4.32 7.86
C VAL A 47 -1.98 -5.40 7.36
N ASP A 48 -2.65 -6.07 8.29
CA ASP A 48 -3.81 -6.92 8.00
C ASP A 48 -5.11 -6.09 7.90
N GLN A 49 -6.23 -6.75 7.59
CA GLN A 49 -7.54 -6.09 7.46
C GLN A 49 -8.11 -5.55 8.78
N ASP A 50 -7.60 -6.04 9.91
CA ASP A 50 -8.02 -5.65 11.25
C ASP A 50 -7.17 -4.48 11.79
N GLY A 51 -6.19 -4.02 11.00
CA GLY A 51 -5.26 -2.94 11.34
C GLY A 51 -4.02 -3.41 12.10
N GLY A 52 -3.85 -4.72 12.29
CA GLY A 52 -2.67 -5.31 12.92
C GLY A 52 -1.42 -5.13 12.06
N GLU A 53 -0.34 -4.65 12.66
CA GLU A 53 0.94 -4.50 11.97
C GLU A 53 1.63 -5.85 11.77
N ILE A 54 2.06 -6.10 10.54
CA ILE A 54 2.83 -7.29 10.18
C ILE A 54 4.28 -6.85 10.01
N ASP A 55 5.15 -7.31 10.91
CA ASP A 55 6.58 -7.02 10.84
C ASP A 55 7.19 -7.55 9.52
N PRO A 56 7.69 -6.67 8.63
CA PRO A 56 8.34 -7.10 7.39
C PRO A 56 9.75 -7.64 7.61
N GLY A 57 10.36 -7.40 8.78
CA GLY A 57 11.72 -7.77 9.17
C GLY A 57 12.84 -7.05 8.42
N ARG A 58 12.53 -6.31 7.34
CA ARG A 58 13.47 -5.60 6.48
C ARG A 58 12.76 -4.63 5.53
N GLU A 59 13.49 -3.64 5.03
CA GLU A 59 13.04 -2.65 4.04
C GLU A 59 12.74 -3.23 2.64
N THR A 60 13.01 -4.52 2.42
CA THR A 60 12.71 -5.20 1.15
C THR A 60 12.09 -6.55 1.39
N VAL A 61 10.82 -6.74 1.04
CA VAL A 61 10.11 -8.01 1.23
C VAL A 61 9.61 -8.60 -0.09
N ALA A 62 9.36 -9.90 -0.07
CA ALA A 62 8.74 -10.62 -1.17
C ALA A 62 7.36 -11.11 -0.72
N LEU A 63 6.29 -10.57 -1.30
CA LEU A 63 4.92 -10.96 -1.00
C LEU A 63 4.42 -12.03 -1.97
N CYS A 64 3.63 -12.97 -1.47
CA CYS A 64 3.10 -14.08 -2.22
C CYS A 64 2.11 -13.58 -3.29
N ARG A 65 2.42 -13.88 -4.56
CA ARG A 65 1.52 -13.62 -5.70
C ARG A 65 0.82 -14.88 -6.21
N CYS A 66 1.38 -16.06 -5.94
CA CYS A 66 0.89 -17.33 -6.49
C CYS A 66 -0.18 -18.03 -5.63
N GLY A 67 -0.40 -17.58 -4.39
CA GLY A 67 -1.33 -18.19 -3.43
C GLY A 67 -0.84 -19.49 -2.77
N LYS A 68 0.33 -20.02 -3.11
CA LYS A 68 0.83 -21.33 -2.64
C LYS A 68 1.87 -21.29 -1.52
N SER A 69 2.26 -20.12 -1.04
CA SER A 69 3.21 -20.04 0.09
C SER A 69 2.60 -20.58 1.38
N GLY A 70 3.41 -21.24 2.22
CA GLY A 70 3.07 -21.64 3.57
C GLY A 70 3.30 -20.56 4.63
N ILE A 71 3.96 -19.44 4.29
CA ILE A 71 4.29 -18.33 5.20
C ILE A 71 3.62 -17.02 4.75
N LYS A 72 2.37 -17.09 4.29
CA LYS A 72 1.63 -15.91 3.82
C LYS A 72 1.61 -14.82 4.92
N PRO A 73 1.70 -13.53 4.55
CA PRO A 73 1.65 -12.98 3.19
C PRO A 73 2.98 -13.04 2.42
N PHE A 74 4.04 -13.58 3.02
CA PHE A 74 5.37 -13.63 2.41
C PHE A 74 5.52 -14.77 1.39
N CYS A 75 6.56 -14.68 0.56
CA CYS A 75 6.91 -15.68 -0.43
C CYS A 75 8.06 -16.58 0.06
N ASP A 76 7.81 -17.89 0.12
CA ASP A 76 8.82 -18.94 0.42
C ASP A 76 9.40 -19.63 -0.83
N GLY A 77 9.08 -19.14 -2.03
CA GLY A 77 9.53 -19.77 -3.28
C GLY A 77 8.62 -20.89 -3.82
N SER A 78 7.50 -21.20 -3.16
CA SER A 78 6.55 -22.22 -3.63
C SER A 78 5.95 -21.93 -5.01
N HIS A 79 6.03 -20.69 -5.50
CA HIS A 79 5.66 -20.33 -6.88
C HIS A 79 6.39 -21.18 -7.94
N LYS A 80 7.66 -21.57 -7.69
CA LYS A 80 8.44 -22.40 -8.61
C LYS A 80 7.86 -23.80 -8.73
N ARG A 81 7.64 -24.46 -7.59
CA ARG A 81 7.09 -25.83 -7.52
C ARG A 81 5.63 -25.88 -7.99
N ALA A 82 4.88 -24.81 -7.79
CA ALA A 82 3.49 -24.70 -8.23
C ALA A 82 3.33 -24.38 -9.73
N GLY A 83 4.42 -24.14 -10.47
CA GLY A 83 4.36 -23.76 -11.88
C GLY A 83 3.60 -22.44 -12.11
N PHE A 84 3.72 -21.49 -11.19
CA PHE A 84 3.02 -20.21 -11.31
C PHE A 84 3.51 -19.44 -12.53
N ALA A 85 2.61 -19.12 -13.46
CA ALA A 85 2.90 -18.38 -14.67
C ALA A 85 2.11 -17.06 -14.69
N ALA A 86 2.81 -15.93 -14.66
CA ALA A 86 2.17 -14.63 -14.79
C ALA A 86 3.18 -13.55 -15.19
N PRO A 87 2.79 -12.63 -16.10
CA PRO A 87 3.64 -11.53 -16.52
C PRO A 87 3.96 -10.59 -15.33
N SER A 88 5.03 -9.82 -15.49
CA SER A 88 5.40 -8.73 -14.58
C SER A 88 4.60 -7.44 -14.82
N ALA A 89 4.04 -7.29 -16.02
CA ALA A 89 3.18 -6.17 -16.41
C ALA A 89 1.72 -6.62 -16.58
N PRO A 90 0.75 -5.70 -16.50
CA PRO A 90 -0.65 -6.01 -16.81
C PRO A 90 -0.80 -6.60 -18.22
N SER A 91 -1.51 -7.72 -18.33
CA SER A 91 -1.82 -8.35 -19.63
C SER A 91 -2.97 -7.68 -20.36
N ARG A 92 -3.76 -6.86 -19.65
CA ARG A 92 -4.88 -6.07 -20.18
C ARG A 92 -4.91 -4.70 -19.49
N PRO A 93 -5.44 -3.65 -20.12
CA PRO A 93 -5.63 -2.35 -19.49
C PRO A 93 -6.53 -2.49 -18.25
N ARG A 94 -6.19 -1.78 -17.16
CA ARG A 94 -7.10 -1.65 -16.01
C ARG A 94 -8.25 -0.71 -16.41
N PRO A 95 -9.53 -1.10 -16.28
CA PRO A 95 -10.66 -0.21 -16.58
C PRO A 95 -10.58 1.14 -15.85
N ALA A 96 -10.15 1.13 -14.59
CA ALA A 96 -9.94 2.35 -13.81
C ALA A 96 -8.86 3.29 -14.38
N ALA A 97 -7.86 2.76 -15.10
CA ALA A 97 -6.84 3.61 -15.76
C ALA A 97 -7.43 4.43 -16.92
N ARG A 98 -8.55 3.98 -17.51
CA ARG A 98 -9.30 4.74 -18.50
C ARG A 98 -10.08 5.88 -17.85
N ILE A 99 -10.80 5.58 -16.77
CA ILE A 99 -11.58 6.56 -16.00
C ILE A 99 -10.70 7.72 -15.51
N VAL A 100 -9.54 7.41 -14.91
CA VAL A 100 -8.63 8.47 -14.43
C VAL A 100 -8.09 9.35 -15.57
N ARG A 101 -7.92 8.80 -16.78
CA ARG A 101 -7.49 9.59 -17.96
C ARG A 101 -8.61 10.44 -18.53
N GLU A 102 -9.84 9.93 -18.57
CA GLU A 102 -11.02 10.64 -19.06
C GLU A 102 -11.40 11.80 -18.12
N VAL A 103 -11.48 11.55 -16.81
CA VAL A 103 -11.75 12.59 -15.79
C VAL A 103 -10.69 13.71 -15.83
N ARG A 104 -9.41 13.39 -16.04
CA ARG A 104 -8.34 14.40 -16.22
C ARG A 104 -8.50 15.24 -17.48
N ARG A 105 -9.15 14.72 -18.53
CA ARG A 105 -9.38 15.44 -19.79
C ARG A 105 -10.61 16.35 -19.69
N GLU A 106 -11.65 15.91 -18.99
CA GLU A 106 -12.88 16.66 -18.75
C GLU A 106 -12.71 17.79 -17.71
N GLY A 107 -11.68 17.71 -16.85
CA GLY A 107 -11.28 18.76 -15.91
C GLY A 107 -10.24 19.76 -16.42
N ALA A 108 -9.85 19.71 -17.71
CA ALA A 108 -8.96 20.72 -18.28
C ALA A 108 -9.77 22.00 -18.55
N PRO A 109 -9.45 23.16 -17.94
CA PRO A 109 -10.08 24.42 -18.31
C PRO A 109 -9.83 24.68 -19.79
N GLY A 110 -10.90 25.04 -20.50
CA GLY A 110 -10.86 25.37 -21.92
C GLY A 110 -9.77 26.39 -22.19
N ALA A 111 -8.82 26.03 -23.04
CA ALA A 111 -8.00 27.01 -23.73
C ALA A 111 -8.91 27.68 -24.78
N ASP A 112 -9.72 28.62 -24.31
CA ASP A 112 -10.33 29.62 -25.17
C ASP A 112 -9.26 30.66 -25.55
N THR A 113 -8.89 30.58 -26.84
CA THR A 113 -8.65 31.68 -27.80
C THR A 113 -7.48 32.66 -27.55
N PRO A 114 -6.97 33.39 -28.57
CA PRO A 114 -7.69 33.99 -29.72
C PRO A 114 -7.74 33.14 -31.00
#